data_AF-K7W5R5-F1
#
_entry.id   AF-K7W5R5-F1
#
_cell.length_a   1.000
_cell.length_b   1.000
_cell.length_c   1.000
_cell.angle_alpha   90.00
_cell.angle_beta   90.00
_cell.angle_gamma   90.00
#
_symmetry.space_group_name_H-M   'P 1'
#
loop_
_entity.id
_entity.type
_entity.pdbx_description
1 polymer ?
#
loop_
_entity_poly.entity_id
_entity_poly.type
_entity_poly.pdbx_seq_one_letter_code
_entity_poly.pdbx_strand_id
1 'polypeptide(L)'
;MAHLSDLVNLNLSDSSDKIIAEYIWIGGSGMDVRSKARTLSGPVDDPSKLPKWNYDGSSTGQAPGEDSEVILYPQAIFKDPFRRGNNILVICDCYTPAGEPIPTNKRHNAAKIFSNPDVVVEEPWYGLEQEYTLLQKEINWPLGWPIGGFPGPQGPYYCGIGSGKAFGRDIVDAHYKACIYAGINISGINGEVMPGQWEFQVGPPVGIASVTSCGQLVTFSRGLRRLLELSCHSTPNLFRATGMVQERIQITVLSL
;
A
#
# COMPACT_ATOMS: atom_id res chain seq x y z
N MET A 1 17.82 26.19 14.41
CA MET A 1 16.63 25.99 13.55
C MET A 1 16.36 24.51 13.49
N ALA A 2 15.11 24.06 13.64
CA ALA A 2 14.78 22.66 13.42
C ALA A 2 14.86 22.34 11.91
N HIS A 3 15.42 21.18 11.56
CA HIS A 3 15.37 20.68 10.19
C HIS A 3 13.96 20.17 9.87
N LEU A 4 13.62 20.09 8.58
CA LEU A 4 12.31 19.58 8.15
C LEU A 4 12.06 18.15 8.65
N SER A 5 13.09 17.31 8.67
CA SER A 5 13.03 15.95 9.22
C SER A 5 12.66 15.93 10.70
N ASP A 6 13.09 16.93 11.47
CA ASP A 6 12.80 17.01 12.90
C ASP A 6 11.31 17.27 13.11
N LEU A 7 10.72 18.16 12.30
CA LEU A 7 9.28 18.46 12.32
C LEU A 7 8.43 17.27 11.87
N VAL A 8 8.86 16.54 10.83
CA VAL A 8 8.15 15.36 10.33
C VAL A 8 8.15 14.22 11.36
N ASN A 9 9.22 14.08 12.14
CA ASN A 9 9.39 13.02 13.13
C ASN A 9 9.05 13.46 14.56
N LEU A 10 8.33 14.57 14.74
CA LEU A 10 7.87 15.00 16.06
C LEU A 10 7.01 13.91 16.70
N ASN A 11 7.39 13.52 17.93
CA ASN A 11 6.64 12.56 18.69
C ASN A 11 5.42 13.22 19.36
N LEU A 12 4.24 13.03 18.77
CA LEU A 12 3.02 13.67 19.26
C LEU A 12 2.61 13.19 20.66
N SER A 13 2.98 11.97 21.07
CA SER A 13 2.61 11.41 22.38
C SER A 13 3.14 12.22 23.57
N ASP A 14 4.19 13.00 23.35
CA ASP A 14 4.80 13.82 24.42
C ASP A 14 3.97 15.08 24.71
N SER A 15 2.99 15.38 23.86
CA SER A 15 2.23 16.65 23.88
C SER A 15 0.71 16.50 23.84
N SER A 16 0.18 15.37 23.36
CA SER A 16 -1.25 15.14 23.22
C SER A 16 -1.59 13.66 23.04
N ASP A 17 -2.78 13.26 23.47
CA ASP A 17 -3.37 11.94 23.16
C ASP A 17 -3.95 11.85 21.74
N LYS A 18 -4.03 12.98 21.02
CA LYS A 18 -4.56 13.02 19.65
C LYS A 18 -3.71 12.17 18.72
N ILE A 19 -4.37 11.51 17.78
CA ILE A 19 -3.72 10.72 16.74
C ILE A 19 -4.12 11.21 15.35
N ILE A 20 -3.29 10.88 14.36
CA ILE A 20 -3.59 11.07 12.94
C ILE A 20 -4.01 9.73 12.36
N ALA A 21 -5.17 9.72 11.70
CA ALA A 21 -5.69 8.58 10.95
C ALA A 21 -5.68 8.90 9.45
N GLU A 22 -4.88 8.19 8.67
CA GLU A 22 -4.83 8.26 7.21
C GLU A 22 -5.85 7.29 6.61
N TYR A 23 -6.95 7.81 6.07
CA TYR A 23 -7.99 7.02 5.41
C TYR A 23 -7.57 6.76 3.97
N ILE A 24 -7.61 5.50 3.55
CA ILE A 24 -7.08 5.03 2.27
C ILE A 24 -8.15 4.24 1.52
N TRP A 25 -8.31 4.50 0.23
CA TRP A 25 -9.29 3.84 -0.62
C TRP A 25 -8.78 3.66 -2.06
N ILE A 26 -9.47 2.79 -2.80
CA ILE A 26 -9.27 2.59 -4.24
C ILE A 26 -10.10 3.61 -5.03
N GLY A 27 -9.47 4.32 -5.95
CA GLY A 27 -10.07 5.31 -6.84
C GLY A 27 -10.80 4.71 -8.04
N GLY A 28 -11.29 5.57 -8.94
CA GLY A 28 -12.17 5.18 -10.03
C GLY A 28 -11.55 4.30 -11.11
N SER A 29 -10.22 4.26 -11.23
CA SER A 29 -9.56 3.33 -12.18
C SER A 29 -9.56 1.88 -11.68
N GLY A 30 -9.88 1.65 -10.41
CA GLY A 30 -9.75 0.34 -9.76
C GLY A 30 -8.32 -0.06 -9.42
N MET A 31 -7.31 0.70 -9.88
CA MET A 31 -5.89 0.47 -9.58
C MET A 31 -5.23 1.67 -8.88
N ASP A 32 -5.85 2.85 -8.94
CA ASP A 32 -5.33 4.02 -8.25
C ASP A 32 -5.68 4.01 -6.77
N VAL A 33 -4.72 4.32 -5.92
CA VAL A 33 -4.92 4.46 -4.47
C VAL A 33 -4.92 5.94 -4.12
N ARG A 34 -5.87 6.32 -3.27
CA ARG A 34 -6.05 7.69 -2.76
C ARG A 34 -6.05 7.65 -1.24
N SER A 35 -5.60 8.73 -0.61
CA SER A 35 -5.69 8.86 0.84
C SER A 35 -5.88 10.30 1.28
N LYS A 36 -6.36 10.47 2.51
CA LYS A 36 -6.31 11.74 3.25
C LYS A 36 -6.33 11.49 4.74
N ALA A 37 -5.76 12.41 5.50
CA ALA A 37 -5.62 12.28 6.95
C ALA A 37 -6.59 13.17 7.75
N ARG A 38 -7.07 12.66 8.88
CA ARG A 38 -7.79 13.44 9.91
C ARG A 38 -7.17 13.25 11.28
N THR A 39 -7.42 14.20 12.16
CA THR A 39 -7.11 14.08 13.59
C THR A 39 -8.27 13.39 14.32
N LEU A 40 -7.94 12.45 15.20
CA LEU A 40 -8.86 11.83 16.16
C LEU A 40 -8.45 12.23 17.58
N SER A 41 -9.40 12.20 18.51
CA SER A 41 -9.17 12.64 19.89
C SER A 41 -8.31 11.68 20.71
N GLY A 42 -8.17 10.42 20.29
CA GLY A 42 -7.42 9.40 20.99
C GLY A 42 -7.15 8.16 20.13
N PRO A 43 -6.34 7.21 20.62
CA PRO A 43 -6.07 5.94 19.96
C PRO A 43 -7.35 5.12 19.72
N VAL A 44 -7.40 4.41 18.59
CA VAL A 44 -8.49 3.51 18.21
C VAL A 44 -7.91 2.21 17.66
N ASP A 45 -8.39 1.07 18.16
CA ASP A 45 -7.95 -0.29 17.79
C ASP A 45 -9.00 -1.09 17.02
N ASP A 46 -10.26 -0.64 17.04
CA ASP A 46 -11.39 -1.27 16.37
C ASP A 46 -11.88 -0.40 15.19
N PRO A 47 -11.82 -0.91 13.94
CA PRO A 47 -12.29 -0.19 12.76
C PRO A 47 -13.74 0.30 12.87
N SER A 48 -14.62 -0.43 13.57
CA SER A 48 -16.04 -0.06 13.71
C SER A 48 -16.26 1.19 14.56
N LYS A 49 -15.29 1.55 15.41
CA LYS A 49 -15.31 2.77 16.24
C LYS A 49 -14.77 3.99 15.50
N LEU A 50 -14.17 3.81 14.32
CA LEU A 50 -13.70 4.93 13.51
C LEU A 50 -14.89 5.63 12.83
N PRO A 51 -14.89 6.98 12.80
CA PRO A 51 -15.95 7.70 12.11
C PRO A 51 -15.91 7.39 10.61
N LYS A 52 -17.08 7.19 10.00
CA LYS A 52 -17.21 7.30 8.55
C LYS A 52 -16.73 8.66 8.08
N TRP A 53 -16.29 8.72 6.84
CA TRP A 53 -15.89 9.98 6.22
C TRP A 53 -16.39 10.02 4.78
N ASN A 54 -16.10 11.08 4.06
CA ASN A 54 -16.54 11.28 2.69
C ASN A 54 -15.40 11.85 1.86
N TYR A 55 -15.51 11.84 0.54
CA TYR A 55 -14.64 12.55 -0.38
C TYR A 55 -15.40 12.96 -1.63
N ASP A 56 -14.78 13.82 -2.45
CA ASP A 56 -15.28 14.20 -3.76
C ASP A 56 -14.97 13.09 -4.78
N GLY A 57 -15.98 12.28 -5.06
CA GLY A 57 -15.98 11.21 -6.05
C GLY A 57 -15.79 11.70 -7.47
N SER A 58 -16.18 12.93 -7.81
CA SER A 58 -15.99 13.46 -9.17
C SER A 58 -14.51 13.62 -9.53
N SER A 59 -13.69 14.03 -8.55
CA SER A 59 -12.22 14.13 -8.65
C SER A 59 -11.48 12.78 -8.73
N THR A 60 -12.22 11.68 -8.64
CA THR A 60 -11.69 10.32 -8.71
C THR A 60 -12.39 9.47 -9.77
N GLY A 61 -13.36 10.01 -10.52
CA GLY A 61 -14.15 9.26 -11.49
C GLY A 61 -15.09 8.24 -10.85
N GLN A 62 -15.56 8.49 -9.63
CA GLN A 62 -16.42 7.57 -8.84
C GLN A 62 -17.84 8.10 -8.63
N ALA A 63 -18.09 9.37 -8.96
CA ALA A 63 -19.40 10.00 -8.88
C ALA A 63 -19.52 11.14 -9.91
N PRO A 64 -20.74 11.49 -10.38
CA PRO A 64 -20.94 12.66 -11.24
C PRO A 64 -20.72 13.97 -10.46
N GLY A 65 -20.56 15.09 -11.16
CA GLY A 65 -20.27 16.38 -10.51
C GLY A 65 -21.42 16.95 -9.67
N GLU A 66 -22.66 16.66 -10.05
CA GLU A 66 -23.88 17.15 -9.39
C GLU A 66 -24.25 16.40 -8.09
N ASP A 67 -23.78 15.16 -7.96
CA ASP A 67 -23.87 14.34 -6.74
C ASP A 67 -22.54 13.63 -6.54
N SER A 68 -21.56 14.39 -6.08
CA SER A 68 -20.15 13.97 -6.07
C SER A 68 -19.74 13.26 -4.78
N GLU A 69 -20.59 13.20 -3.77
CA GLU A 69 -20.21 12.67 -2.47
C GLU A 69 -20.09 11.14 -2.48
N VAL A 70 -18.94 10.63 -2.02
CA VAL A 70 -18.73 9.19 -1.79
C VAL A 70 -18.29 8.99 -0.36
N ILE A 71 -18.86 7.99 0.31
CA ILE A 71 -18.68 7.71 1.74
C ILE A 71 -17.64 6.59 1.94
N LEU A 72 -16.69 6.85 2.83
CA LEU A 72 -15.64 5.95 3.28
C LEU A 72 -16.08 5.21 4.54
N TYR A 73 -16.03 3.87 4.46
CA TYR A 73 -16.37 2.97 5.56
C TYR A 73 -15.07 2.30 6.04
N PRO A 74 -14.58 2.61 7.25
CA PRO A 74 -13.40 1.95 7.82
C PRO A 74 -13.56 0.43 7.92
N GLN A 75 -12.55 -0.31 7.48
CA GLN A 75 -12.56 -1.78 7.45
C GLN A 75 -11.40 -2.43 8.18
N ALA A 76 -10.24 -1.78 8.21
CA ALA A 76 -9.06 -2.29 8.89
C ALA A 76 -8.13 -1.16 9.32
N ILE A 77 -7.41 -1.41 10.41
CA ILE A 77 -6.46 -0.48 11.03
C ILE A 77 -5.07 -1.09 10.99
N PHE A 78 -4.08 -0.27 10.64
CA PHE A 78 -2.66 -0.60 10.71
C PHE A 78 -1.88 0.53 11.35
N LYS A 79 -0.72 0.24 11.92
CA LYS A 79 0.16 1.30 12.42
C LYS A 79 0.73 2.08 11.24
N ASP A 80 0.81 3.40 11.36
CA ASP A 80 1.42 4.25 10.32
C ASP A 80 2.96 4.23 10.47
N PRO A 81 3.72 3.58 9.56
CA PRO A 81 5.18 3.52 9.65
C PRO A 81 5.87 4.85 9.33
N PHE A 82 5.15 5.79 8.70
CA PHE A 82 5.67 7.10 8.31
C PHE A 82 5.58 8.07 9.47
N ARG A 83 4.40 8.18 10.09
CA ARG A 83 4.15 9.09 11.22
C ARG A 83 4.53 8.49 12.57
N ARG A 84 4.59 7.16 12.66
CA ARG A 84 4.94 6.40 13.87
C ARG A 84 4.04 6.74 15.07
N GLY A 85 4.44 6.33 16.27
CA GLY A 85 3.65 6.53 17.49
C GLY A 85 2.28 5.84 17.41
N ASN A 86 1.25 6.50 17.91
CA ASN A 86 -0.13 6.01 17.92
C ASN A 86 -0.91 6.33 16.63
N ASN A 87 -0.24 6.83 15.59
CA ASN A 87 -0.87 7.16 14.32
C ASN A 87 -1.20 5.90 13.50
N ILE A 88 -2.27 5.96 12.72
CA ILE A 88 -2.82 4.78 12.04
C ILE A 88 -3.11 5.01 10.56
N LEU A 89 -3.03 3.94 9.79
CA LEU A 89 -3.58 3.80 8.44
C LEU A 89 -4.93 3.09 8.54
N VAL A 90 -5.91 3.56 7.79
CA VAL A 90 -7.27 3.04 7.79
C VAL A 90 -7.65 2.65 6.37
N ILE A 91 -7.82 1.35 6.12
CA ILE A 91 -8.34 0.86 4.84
C ILE A 91 -9.85 1.04 4.82
N CYS A 92 -10.37 1.65 3.76
CA CYS A 92 -11.78 1.96 3.62
C CYS A 92 -12.41 1.31 2.38
N ASP A 93 -13.67 0.94 2.53
CA ASP A 93 -14.59 0.68 1.44
C ASP A 93 -15.32 1.96 1.03
N CYS A 94 -15.80 2.01 -0.22
CA CYS A 94 -16.50 3.17 -0.76
C CYS A 94 -17.98 2.86 -1.06
N TYR A 95 -18.85 3.79 -0.69
CA TYR A 95 -20.30 3.67 -0.82
C TYR A 95 -20.91 5.00 -1.27
N THR A 96 -22.08 4.95 -1.89
CA THR A 96 -22.91 6.13 -2.12
C THR A 96 -23.44 6.68 -0.78
N PRO A 97 -23.96 7.92 -0.75
CA PRO A 97 -24.63 8.46 0.43
C PRO A 97 -25.84 7.63 0.88
N ALA A 98 -26.50 6.95 -0.06
CA ALA A 98 -27.60 6.02 0.22
C ALA A 98 -27.16 4.69 0.88
N GLY A 99 -25.85 4.43 0.97
CA GLY A 99 -25.29 3.22 1.57
C GLY A 99 -25.05 2.07 0.59
N GLU A 100 -25.13 2.32 -0.72
CA GLU A 100 -24.89 1.30 -1.75
C GLU A 100 -23.40 1.24 -2.14
N PRO A 101 -22.82 0.05 -2.32
CA PRO A 101 -21.41 -0.07 -2.73
C PRO A 101 -21.23 0.50 -4.14
N ILE A 102 -20.26 1.39 -4.32
CA ILE A 102 -19.95 1.93 -5.67
C ILE A 102 -19.35 0.83 -6.57
N PRO A 103 -19.41 0.95 -7.92
CA PRO A 103 -18.97 -0.11 -8.83
C PRO A 103 -17.50 -0.57 -8.66
N THR A 104 -16.62 0.31 -8.19
CA THR A 104 -15.21 0.01 -7.90
C THR A 104 -14.97 -0.62 -6.53
N ASN A 105 -15.98 -0.68 -5.66
CA ASN A 105 -15.90 -1.39 -4.39
C ASN A 105 -16.04 -2.91 -4.61
N LYS A 106 -14.92 -3.57 -4.88
CA LYS A 106 -14.86 -5.03 -5.04
C LYS A 106 -14.86 -5.78 -3.71
N ARG A 107 -14.45 -5.12 -2.61
CA ARG A 107 -14.37 -5.72 -1.28
C ARG A 107 -15.75 -6.10 -0.74
N HIS A 108 -16.79 -5.31 -1.04
CA HIS A 108 -18.15 -5.59 -0.57
C HIS A 108 -18.64 -7.01 -0.94
N ASN A 109 -18.47 -7.42 -2.20
CA ASN A 109 -18.88 -8.77 -2.63
C ASN A 109 -17.92 -9.85 -2.13
N ALA A 110 -16.62 -9.57 -2.05
CA ALA A 110 -15.67 -10.49 -1.42
C ALA A 110 -16.04 -10.77 0.05
N ALA A 111 -16.42 -9.73 0.80
CA ALA A 111 -16.86 -9.86 2.19
C ALA A 111 -18.08 -10.77 2.32
N LYS A 112 -19.05 -10.68 1.42
CA LYS A 112 -20.20 -11.62 1.37
C LYS A 112 -19.75 -13.07 1.18
N ILE A 113 -18.82 -13.31 0.25
CA ILE A 113 -18.30 -14.67 -0.01
C ILE A 113 -17.58 -15.21 1.24
N PHE A 114 -16.68 -14.42 1.82
CA PHE A 114 -15.91 -14.81 3.01
C PHE A 114 -16.72 -14.85 4.30
N SER A 115 -17.95 -14.35 4.29
CA SER A 115 -18.89 -14.46 5.42
C SER A 115 -19.86 -15.63 5.24
N ASN A 116 -19.84 -16.34 4.10
CA ASN A 116 -20.65 -17.53 3.93
C ASN A 116 -20.16 -18.62 4.89
N PRO A 117 -21.03 -19.21 5.74
CA PRO A 117 -20.65 -20.27 6.67
C PRO A 117 -19.88 -21.44 6.03
N ASP A 118 -20.23 -21.82 4.79
CA ASP A 118 -19.58 -22.90 4.05
C ASP A 118 -18.14 -22.53 3.64
N VAL A 119 -17.83 -21.24 3.51
CA VAL A 119 -16.47 -20.75 3.24
C VAL A 119 -15.70 -20.54 4.54
N VAL A 120 -16.38 -20.07 5.59
CA VAL A 120 -15.77 -19.84 6.90
C VAL A 120 -15.23 -21.13 7.50
N VAL A 121 -15.97 -22.25 7.37
CA VAL A 121 -15.56 -23.55 7.92
C VAL A 121 -14.33 -24.14 7.22
N GLU A 122 -14.11 -23.80 5.95
CA GLU A 122 -12.96 -24.26 5.17
C GLU A 122 -11.68 -23.47 5.47
N GLU A 123 -11.79 -22.34 6.19
CA GLU A 123 -10.66 -21.49 6.58
C GLU A 123 -9.67 -21.20 5.43
N PRO A 124 -10.11 -20.58 4.31
CA PRO A 124 -9.27 -20.46 3.12
C PRO A 124 -8.06 -19.54 3.37
N TRP A 125 -6.87 -20.08 3.13
CA TRP A 125 -5.60 -19.36 3.25
C TRP A 125 -5.11 -18.90 1.87
N TYR A 126 -4.54 -17.69 1.84
CA TYR A 126 -4.02 -17.10 0.61
C TYR A 126 -2.55 -16.72 0.77
N GLY A 127 -1.71 -17.13 -0.17
CA GLY A 127 -0.39 -16.53 -0.41
C GLY A 127 -0.47 -15.63 -1.64
N LEU A 128 0.00 -14.40 -1.53
CA LEU A 128 0.04 -13.44 -2.63
C LEU A 128 1.48 -13.02 -2.90
N GLU A 129 1.90 -13.16 -4.15
CA GLU A 129 3.24 -12.78 -4.63
C GLU A 129 3.09 -11.58 -5.58
N GLN A 130 3.62 -10.43 -5.17
CA GLN A 130 3.48 -9.17 -5.90
C GLN A 130 4.78 -8.75 -6.54
N GLU A 131 4.84 -8.93 -7.85
CA GLU A 131 5.94 -8.45 -8.69
C GLU A 131 5.73 -6.98 -9.05
N TYR A 132 6.80 -6.18 -9.00
CA TYR A 132 6.79 -4.78 -9.38
C TYR A 132 8.14 -4.32 -9.94
N THR A 133 8.09 -3.34 -10.84
CA THR A 133 9.29 -2.74 -11.44
C THR A 133 9.46 -1.30 -11.01
N LEU A 134 10.65 -0.96 -10.51
CA LEU A 134 11.06 0.40 -10.17
C LEU A 134 11.46 1.18 -11.41
N LEU A 135 10.87 2.36 -11.62
CA LEU A 135 11.13 3.22 -12.77
C LEU A 135 11.72 4.57 -12.36
N GLN A 136 12.66 5.04 -13.15
CA GLN A 136 13.26 6.36 -13.10
C GLN A 136 12.21 7.44 -13.39
N LYS A 137 12.07 8.42 -12.49
CA LYS A 137 10.99 9.43 -12.52
C LYS A 137 10.88 10.19 -13.84
N GLU A 138 12.00 10.76 -14.28
CA GLU A 138 12.02 11.76 -15.35
C GLU A 138 11.78 11.14 -16.73
N ILE A 139 12.17 9.86 -16.89
CA ILE A 139 12.19 9.19 -18.19
C ILE A 139 11.29 7.95 -18.24
N ASN A 140 10.61 7.63 -17.13
CA ASN A 140 9.75 6.46 -16.98
C ASN A 140 10.44 5.16 -17.43
N TRP A 141 11.72 5.01 -17.07
CA TRP A 141 12.60 3.94 -17.55
C TRP A 141 13.07 3.07 -16.40
N PRO A 142 13.21 1.73 -16.53
CA PRO A 142 13.54 0.89 -15.39
C PRO A 142 14.84 1.28 -14.68
N LEU A 143 14.84 1.16 -13.35
CA LEU A 143 16.01 1.47 -12.53
C LEU A 143 17.13 0.46 -12.83
N GLY A 144 18.33 0.96 -13.09
CA GLY A 144 19.49 0.12 -13.43
C GLY A 144 19.63 -0.17 -14.93
N TRP A 145 18.66 0.23 -15.76
CA TRP A 145 18.79 0.12 -17.20
C TRP A 145 19.61 1.28 -17.79
N PRO A 146 20.45 1.03 -18.82
CA PRO A 146 21.06 2.11 -19.58
C PRO A 146 19.96 2.91 -20.29
N ILE A 147 20.09 4.24 -20.30
CA ILE A 147 19.11 5.13 -20.93
C ILE A 147 19.06 4.84 -22.43
N GLY A 148 17.87 4.52 -22.95
CA GLY A 148 17.67 4.19 -24.37
C GLY A 148 18.24 2.83 -24.79
N GLY A 149 18.64 1.98 -23.84
CA GLY A 149 19.19 0.66 -24.11
C GLY A 149 18.65 -0.42 -23.18
N PHE A 150 19.21 -1.61 -23.32
CA PHE A 150 18.90 -2.79 -22.51
C PHE A 150 20.09 -3.14 -21.62
N PRO A 151 19.85 -3.67 -20.41
CA PRO A 151 20.91 -4.25 -19.59
C PRO A 151 21.48 -5.52 -20.25
N GLY A 152 22.52 -6.11 -19.64
CA GLY A 152 22.98 -7.44 -20.04
C GLY A 152 21.87 -8.50 -19.94
N PRO A 153 22.04 -9.68 -20.56
CA PRO A 153 21.01 -10.72 -20.57
C PRO A 153 20.59 -11.14 -19.16
N GLN A 154 19.36 -11.68 -19.05
CA GLN A 154 18.84 -12.25 -17.81
C GLN A 154 19.78 -13.34 -17.25
N GLY A 155 19.77 -13.52 -15.93
CA GLY A 155 20.62 -14.49 -15.23
C GLY A 155 21.25 -13.94 -13.95
N PRO A 156 22.00 -12.82 -13.98
CA PRO A 156 22.70 -12.34 -12.78
C PRO A 156 21.81 -11.58 -11.79
N TYR A 157 20.55 -11.30 -12.15
CA TYR A 157 19.68 -10.36 -11.41
C TYR A 157 18.79 -11.05 -10.37
N TYR A 158 18.19 -12.20 -10.71
CA TYR A 158 17.34 -12.95 -9.79
C TYR A 158 18.12 -13.31 -8.52
N CYS A 159 17.60 -12.89 -7.36
CA CYS A 159 18.27 -13.01 -6.06
C CYS A 159 19.73 -12.49 -6.03
N GLY A 160 20.08 -11.58 -6.94
CA GLY A 160 21.43 -11.05 -7.10
C GLY A 160 21.86 -10.12 -5.96
N ILE A 161 23.17 -10.05 -5.71
CA ILE A 161 23.80 -9.10 -4.79
C ILE A 161 24.87 -8.29 -5.52
N GLY A 162 25.07 -7.05 -5.08
CA GLY A 162 26.05 -6.11 -5.65
C GLY A 162 25.43 -5.04 -6.55
N SER A 163 26.13 -3.92 -6.67
CA SER A 163 25.67 -2.70 -7.34
C SER A 163 25.38 -2.86 -8.84
N GLY A 164 25.98 -3.85 -9.50
CA GLY A 164 25.72 -4.16 -10.91
C GLY A 164 24.55 -5.12 -11.14
N LYS A 165 23.83 -5.53 -10.09
CA LYS A 165 22.80 -6.59 -10.16
C LYS A 165 21.51 -6.22 -9.45
N ALA A 166 21.61 -5.67 -8.24
CA ALA A 166 20.46 -5.40 -7.37
C ALA A 166 20.20 -3.89 -7.23
N PHE A 167 19.30 -3.37 -8.06
CA PHE A 167 18.98 -1.93 -8.13
C PHE A 167 17.76 -1.58 -7.26
N GLY A 168 17.93 -0.67 -6.29
CA GLY A 168 16.81 -0.20 -5.43
C GLY A 168 16.53 -1.07 -4.20
N ARG A 169 17.53 -1.83 -3.72
CA ARG A 169 17.39 -2.70 -2.53
C ARG A 169 17.03 -1.93 -1.26
N ASP A 170 17.53 -0.72 -1.11
CA ASP A 170 17.18 0.20 -0.01
C ASP A 170 15.67 0.48 0.08
N ILE A 171 15.01 0.67 -1.05
CA ILE A 171 13.56 0.86 -1.14
C ILE A 171 12.83 -0.41 -0.69
N VAL A 172 13.30 -1.57 -1.15
CA VAL A 172 12.72 -2.88 -0.85
C VAL A 172 12.86 -3.22 0.63
N ASP A 173 14.04 -3.03 1.21
CA ASP A 173 14.31 -3.30 2.62
C ASP A 173 13.56 -2.32 3.54
N ALA A 174 13.42 -1.05 3.14
CA ALA A 174 12.62 -0.07 3.87
C ALA A 174 11.13 -0.44 3.86
N HIS A 175 10.61 -0.86 2.71
CA HIS A 175 9.24 -1.36 2.58
C HIS A 175 9.01 -2.59 3.46
N TYR A 176 9.93 -3.55 3.44
CA TYR A 176 9.81 -4.76 4.23
C TYR A 176 9.67 -4.44 5.72
N LYS A 177 10.55 -3.56 6.25
CA LYS A 177 10.46 -3.09 7.64
C LYS A 177 9.17 -2.31 7.92
N ALA A 178 8.73 -1.46 7.00
CA ALA A 178 7.51 -0.68 7.15
C ALA A 178 6.27 -1.58 7.22
N CYS A 179 6.20 -2.64 6.41
CA CYS A 179 5.14 -3.65 6.45
C CYS A 179 5.13 -4.40 7.78
N ILE A 180 6.30 -4.85 8.27
CA ILE A 180 6.41 -5.50 9.59
C ILE A 180 5.93 -4.56 10.69
N TYR A 181 6.37 -3.30 10.69
CA TYR A 181 5.96 -2.30 11.68
C TYR A 181 4.44 -2.07 11.66
N ALA A 182 3.84 -2.01 10.47
CA ALA A 182 2.42 -1.79 10.28
C ALA A 182 1.55 -2.97 10.75
N GLY A 183 2.16 -4.16 10.93
CA GLY A 183 1.46 -5.41 11.25
C GLY A 183 0.95 -6.16 10.01
N ILE A 184 1.53 -5.91 8.84
CA ILE A 184 1.25 -6.66 7.62
C ILE A 184 1.92 -8.02 7.71
N ASN A 185 1.21 -9.08 7.34
CA ASN A 185 1.76 -10.44 7.29
C ASN A 185 2.64 -10.68 6.04
N ILE A 186 3.67 -9.85 5.90
CA ILE A 186 4.67 -9.97 4.84
C ILE A 186 5.59 -11.15 5.15
N SER A 187 5.67 -12.11 4.24
CA SER A 187 6.40 -13.38 4.42
C SER A 187 7.77 -13.41 3.77
N GLY A 188 8.03 -12.54 2.77
CA GLY A 188 9.32 -12.48 2.11
C GLY A 188 9.45 -11.38 1.06
N ILE A 189 10.67 -11.28 0.53
CA ILE A 189 11.05 -10.41 -0.61
C ILE A 189 12.13 -11.10 -1.44
N ASN A 190 12.18 -10.81 -2.74
CA ASN A 190 13.31 -11.19 -3.60
C ASN A 190 13.52 -10.18 -4.74
N GLY A 191 14.75 -10.15 -5.26
CA GLY A 191 15.04 -9.49 -6.54
C GLY A 191 14.57 -10.40 -7.66
N GLU A 192 13.84 -9.84 -8.62
CA GLU A 192 13.27 -10.60 -9.71
C GLU A 192 14.22 -10.73 -10.91
N VAL A 193 13.77 -11.43 -11.96
CA VAL A 193 14.58 -11.76 -13.14
C VAL A 193 15.00 -10.50 -13.93
N MET A 194 14.16 -9.47 -13.99
CA MET A 194 14.47 -8.21 -14.67
C MET A 194 15.21 -7.22 -13.76
N PRO A 195 16.25 -6.50 -14.24
CA PRO A 195 16.92 -5.47 -13.46
C PRO A 195 15.94 -4.37 -13.05
N GLY A 196 15.89 -4.08 -11.75
CA GLY A 196 14.96 -3.11 -11.16
C GLY A 196 13.57 -3.67 -10.85
N GLN A 197 13.32 -4.95 -11.17
CA GLN A 197 12.13 -5.70 -10.78
C GLN A 197 12.36 -6.40 -9.44
N TRP A 198 11.33 -6.43 -8.62
CA TRP A 198 11.33 -7.00 -7.28
C TRP A 198 9.99 -7.66 -6.99
N GLU A 199 9.99 -8.53 -5.99
CA GLU A 199 8.80 -9.17 -5.48
C GLU A 199 8.73 -9.07 -3.96
N PHE A 200 7.50 -9.01 -3.43
CA PHE A 200 7.23 -9.31 -2.03
C PHE A 200 6.04 -10.25 -1.89
N GLN A 201 6.08 -11.08 -0.86
CA GLN A 201 5.03 -12.05 -0.57
C GLN A 201 4.25 -11.65 0.69
N VAL A 202 2.93 -11.82 0.67
CA VAL A 202 2.05 -11.64 1.84
C VAL A 202 1.29 -12.95 2.05
N GLY A 203 1.45 -13.58 3.21
CA GLY A 203 0.96 -14.94 3.38
C GLY A 203 1.30 -15.59 4.72
N PRO A 204 0.42 -16.45 5.27
CA PRO A 204 -0.95 -16.74 4.83
C PRO A 204 -2.02 -16.01 5.68
N PRO A 205 -2.68 -14.92 5.21
CA PRO A 205 -3.91 -14.44 5.84
C PRO A 205 -5.14 -15.28 5.45
N VAL A 206 -6.11 -15.33 6.36
CA VAL A 206 -7.37 -16.07 6.21
C VAL A 206 -8.48 -15.17 5.61
N GLY A 207 -9.19 -15.68 4.61
CA GLY A 207 -10.46 -15.10 4.13
C GLY A 207 -10.37 -13.62 3.75
N ILE A 208 -11.30 -12.78 4.24
CA ILE A 208 -11.33 -11.34 3.89
C ILE A 208 -10.09 -10.58 4.33
N ALA A 209 -9.34 -11.09 5.32
CA ALA A 209 -8.06 -10.49 5.70
C ALA A 209 -7.07 -10.56 4.54
N SER A 210 -7.13 -11.58 3.66
CA SER A 210 -6.30 -11.63 2.45
C SER A 210 -6.69 -10.55 1.44
N VAL A 211 -7.96 -10.18 1.33
CA VAL A 211 -8.43 -9.09 0.46
C VAL A 211 -8.11 -7.74 1.05
N THR A 212 -8.28 -7.58 2.36
CA THR A 212 -7.81 -6.38 3.06
C THR A 212 -6.31 -6.27 2.90
N SER A 213 -5.55 -7.36 3.06
CA SER A 213 -4.10 -7.43 2.82
C SER A 213 -3.69 -7.29 1.36
N CYS A 214 -4.52 -7.68 0.40
CA CYS A 214 -4.32 -7.43 -1.03
C CYS A 214 -4.63 -5.96 -1.38
N GLY A 215 -5.63 -5.36 -0.74
CA GLY A 215 -5.83 -3.92 -0.68
C GLY A 215 -4.64 -3.21 -0.01
N GLN A 216 -4.00 -3.85 0.98
CA GLN A 216 -2.72 -3.41 1.54
C GLN A 216 -1.58 -3.56 0.53
N LEU A 217 -1.55 -4.59 -0.33
CA LEU A 217 -0.54 -4.74 -1.38
C LEU A 217 -0.56 -3.59 -2.39
N VAL A 218 -1.73 -3.13 -2.86
CA VAL A 218 -1.83 -1.95 -3.75
C VAL A 218 -1.54 -0.65 -2.99
N THR A 219 -1.94 -0.56 -1.72
CA THR A 219 -1.76 0.62 -0.87
C THR A 219 -0.32 0.79 -0.36
N PHE A 220 0.40 -0.29 -0.05
CA PHE A 220 1.79 -0.28 0.43
C PHE A 220 2.79 -0.36 -0.72
N SER A 221 2.48 -1.01 -1.84
CA SER A 221 3.28 -0.86 -3.06
C SER A 221 3.19 0.59 -3.59
N ARG A 222 2.07 1.31 -3.36
CA ARG A 222 2.02 2.78 -3.54
C ARG A 222 2.43 3.58 -2.30
N GLY A 223 2.50 2.96 -1.12
CA GLY A 223 3.22 3.46 0.06
C GLY A 223 4.73 3.47 -0.18
N LEU A 224 5.24 2.57 -1.03
CA LEU A 224 6.55 2.64 -1.66
C LEU A 224 6.67 3.98 -2.38
N ARG A 225 5.64 4.44 -3.11
CA ARG A 225 5.63 5.78 -3.72
C ARG A 225 5.79 6.89 -2.67
N ARG A 226 5.21 6.75 -1.47
CA ARG A 226 5.43 7.69 -0.36
C ARG A 226 6.85 7.58 0.22
N LEU A 227 7.41 6.38 0.37
CA LEU A 227 8.82 6.17 0.71
C LEU A 227 9.76 6.77 -0.35
N LEU A 228 9.44 6.60 -1.64
CA LEU A 228 10.14 7.12 -2.82
C LEU A 228 10.05 8.67 -2.89
N GLU A 229 8.89 9.24 -2.54
CA GLU A 229 8.68 10.69 -2.44
C GLU A 229 9.46 11.30 -1.26
N LEU A 230 9.56 10.57 -0.13
CA LEU A 230 10.32 10.99 1.05
C LEU A 230 11.83 10.87 0.87
N SER A 231 12.33 9.79 0.26
CA SER A 231 13.76 9.61 -0.03
C SER A 231 14.31 10.60 -1.07
N CYS A 232 13.43 11.15 -1.92
CA CYS A 232 13.76 12.23 -2.86
C CYS A 232 14.14 13.54 -2.15
N HIS A 233 13.70 13.77 -0.90
CA HIS A 233 13.96 15.03 -0.17
C HIS A 233 15.26 14.99 0.66
N SER A 234 15.73 13.82 1.08
CA SER A 234 16.88 13.68 1.98
C SER A 234 18.24 13.50 1.28
N THR A 235 18.26 13.17 -0.02
CA THR A 235 19.50 12.97 -0.77
C THR A 235 19.30 13.33 -2.26
N PRO A 236 19.71 14.52 -2.71
CA PRO A 236 19.45 15.01 -4.07
C PRO A 236 20.05 14.16 -5.21
N ASN A 237 21.00 13.28 -4.91
CA ASN A 237 21.79 12.55 -5.92
C ASN A 237 21.63 11.02 -5.89
N LEU A 238 20.85 10.45 -4.96
CA LEU A 238 20.91 8.99 -4.72
C LEU A 238 19.67 8.19 -5.17
N PHE A 239 18.52 8.83 -5.41
CA PHE A 239 17.28 8.09 -5.68
C PHE A 239 16.58 8.59 -6.93
N ARG A 240 16.70 7.81 -8.03
CA ARG A 240 16.02 8.08 -9.30
C ARG A 240 14.71 7.31 -9.47
N ALA A 241 14.48 6.23 -8.73
CA ALA A 241 13.25 5.45 -8.88
C ALA A 241 12.07 6.14 -8.17
N THR A 242 11.03 6.52 -8.92
CA THR A 242 9.77 7.01 -8.31
C THR A 242 8.51 6.54 -9.04
N GLY A 243 8.66 5.79 -10.13
CA GLY A 243 7.57 5.06 -10.76
C GLY A 243 7.60 3.61 -10.29
N MET A 244 6.43 3.02 -10.15
CA MET A 244 6.30 1.59 -9.89
C MET A 244 5.20 1.06 -10.80
N VAL A 245 5.51 0.02 -11.56
CA VAL A 245 4.53 -0.73 -12.34
C VAL A 245 4.33 -2.06 -11.66
N GLN A 246 3.09 -2.33 -11.28
CA GLN A 246 2.65 -3.64 -10.85
C GLN A 246 2.50 -4.51 -12.10
N GLU A 247 3.18 -5.65 -12.14
CA GLU A 247 3.23 -6.50 -13.34
C GLU A 247 2.36 -7.76 -13.18
N ARG A 248 2.39 -8.38 -12.00
CA ARG A 248 1.67 -9.63 -11.74
C ARG A 248 1.31 -9.76 -10.25
N ILE A 249 0.18 -10.40 -9.98
CA ILE A 249 -0.10 -11.01 -8.67
C ILE A 249 -0.24 -12.51 -8.92
N GLN A 250 0.58 -13.32 -8.27
CA GLN A 250 0.32 -14.75 -8.18
C GLN A 250 -0.47 -15.03 -6.90
N ILE A 251 -1.48 -15.88 -7.00
CA ILE A 251 -2.36 -16.25 -5.89
C ILE A 251 -2.23 -17.75 -5.67
N THR A 252 -1.75 -18.13 -4.49
CA THR A 252 -1.74 -19.52 -4.03
C THR A 252 -2.84 -19.68 -2.99
N VAL A 253 -3.78 -20.58 -3.24
CA VAL A 253 -4.74 -21.02 -2.22
C VAL A 253 -4.13 -22.23 -1.53
N LEU A 254 -3.91 -22.13 -0.23
CA LEU A 254 -3.42 -23.23 0.58
C LEU A 254 -4.62 -23.91 1.24
N SER A 255 -4.72 -25.23 1.11
CA SER A 255 -5.63 -26.08 1.88
C SER A 255 -4.79 -27.05 2.73
N LEU A 256 -5.23 -27.31 3.96
CA LEU A 256 -4.67 -28.39 4.78
C LEU A 256 -5.08 -29.78 4.24
#